data_AF-A0A845ZCC5-F1
#
_entry.id   AF-A0A845ZCC5-F1
#
_cell.length_a   1.000
_cell.length_b   1.000
_cell.length_c   1.000
_cell.angle_alpha   90.00
_cell.angle_beta   90.00
_cell.angle_gamma   90.00
#
_symmetry.space_group_name_H-M   'P 1'
#
loop_
_entity.id
_entity.type
_entity.pdbx_description
1 polymer ?
#
loop_
_entity_poly.entity_id
_entity_poly.type
_entity_poly.pdbx_seq_one_letter_code
_entity_poly.pdbx_strand_id
1 'polypeptide(L)'
;MAEYQLSPIRGLIGDNWYSANQGNDILLIGTRDSLYGGRDNDTISIFTPEVVEALDFDTLPRFTGNTGQGQNFVSANRQDDLVVAFGDRDTIYGGKNNDTLYSLGSQVRLSGDNGNDTIVQLNQETVGTPVNSTAIALTSIERSTLLGGGGSDFIQGAVGPFGDGRNSLDGGAGNDTIRGQASRDTLAGGGGNDFIATGLLEENEDKFSTNGIAVSVPGFAGQNRLDGGAGDDTLASGFLSDTMIGGQGNDCLSGIFSRVDGGEGNDTIDATNISTEASGGGSIEVTLIGSSGNDILLGSTGDGVTNFFNGGTGNDLIQFGGTGDQLIGNTQGNDTVIAFQSESTAPFFIEDTQGSNTLSGANNSGDTLITGAGDDSIVGGTADDEGRDSISAGAGDDVIFGRGGRDTIVGGAGDDYIAPGLATGDSLIGGLGNDSFAYFSISDDSKNTVIVDFDPSDDRILLDLNGFGLENSSKNSIISNNDFVPVDRGQNYQDSDARDTTPVIIYERARLDQDGEEIDSGLLKYDPNGTEANDENNPIVTIARLNGNPDLDRTDIFII
;
A
#
# COMPACT_ATOMS: atom_id res chain seq x y z
N MET A 1 33.63 -25.46 -50.14
CA MET A 1 33.92 -24.67 -51.36
C MET A 1 32.60 -24.15 -51.88
N ALA A 2 32.21 -22.88 -51.75
CA ALA A 2 32.95 -21.66 -51.48
C ALA A 2 32.36 -20.94 -50.25
N GLU A 3 33.22 -20.44 -49.35
CA GLU A 3 32.86 -19.38 -48.42
C GLU A 3 32.57 -18.13 -49.26
N TYR A 4 31.32 -17.67 -49.27
CA TYR A 4 31.02 -16.31 -49.70
C TYR A 4 31.55 -15.40 -48.61
N GLN A 5 32.77 -14.89 -48.78
CA GLN A 5 33.20 -13.71 -48.04
C GLN A 5 32.38 -12.51 -48.53
N LEU A 6 31.29 -12.22 -47.82
CA LEU A 6 30.57 -10.97 -47.96
C LEU A 6 31.55 -9.86 -47.57
N SER A 7 32.01 -9.11 -48.57
CA SER A 7 32.87 -7.95 -48.32
C SER A 7 31.98 -6.80 -47.83
N PRO A 8 32.20 -6.27 -46.63
CA PRO A 8 31.35 -5.22 -46.08
C PRO A 8 31.42 -3.95 -46.93
N ILE A 9 30.28 -3.28 -47.12
CA ILE A 9 30.19 -2.00 -47.83
C ILE A 9 30.64 -0.89 -46.86
N ARG A 10 31.70 -0.15 -47.20
CA ARG A 10 32.26 0.91 -46.35
C ARG A 10 32.53 2.21 -47.11
N GLY A 11 32.02 3.33 -46.59
CA GLY A 11 32.38 4.69 -47.01
C GLY A 11 33.63 5.21 -46.30
N LEU A 12 34.38 6.08 -46.96
CA LEU A 12 35.62 6.67 -46.43
C LEU A 12 35.42 8.09 -45.84
N ILE A 13 34.25 8.72 -46.04
CA ILE A 13 33.86 10.07 -45.61
C ILE A 13 32.39 10.00 -45.16
N GLY A 14 31.90 10.84 -44.24
CA GLY A 14 30.48 10.90 -43.87
C GLY A 14 29.54 11.45 -44.97
N ASP A 15 28.24 11.51 -44.69
CA ASP A 15 27.14 11.91 -45.59
C ASP A 15 26.87 10.92 -46.74
N ASN A 16 27.02 9.61 -46.52
CA ASN A 16 26.75 8.58 -47.52
C ASN A 16 25.28 8.15 -47.56
N TRP A 17 24.88 7.55 -48.68
CA TRP A 17 23.62 6.84 -48.83
C TRP A 17 23.90 5.38 -49.24
N TYR A 18 23.48 4.43 -48.40
CA TYR A 18 23.50 3.00 -48.68
C TYR A 18 22.10 2.39 -48.77
N SER A 19 21.93 1.38 -49.61
CA SER A 19 20.74 0.55 -49.70
C SER A 19 21.18 -0.90 -49.95
N ALA A 20 20.76 -1.80 -49.07
CA ALA A 20 20.94 -3.24 -49.23
C ALA A 20 20.00 -3.83 -50.29
N ASN A 21 20.27 -5.06 -50.74
CA ASN A 21 19.55 -5.73 -51.82
C ASN A 21 18.72 -6.94 -51.34
N GLN A 22 18.86 -8.11 -51.96
CA GLN A 22 18.23 -9.35 -51.51
C GLN A 22 19.32 -10.29 -51.00
N GLY A 23 19.09 -10.89 -49.84
CA GLY A 23 20.05 -11.66 -49.05
C GLY A 23 20.47 -10.91 -47.81
N ASN A 24 21.00 -11.63 -46.82
CA ASN A 24 21.51 -11.06 -45.59
C ASN A 24 22.76 -10.21 -45.89
N ASP A 25 22.63 -8.89 -45.74
CA ASP A 25 23.67 -7.92 -46.03
C ASP A 25 24.36 -7.40 -44.75
N ILE A 26 25.59 -6.90 -44.92
CA ILE A 26 26.37 -6.28 -43.83
C ILE A 26 26.75 -4.88 -44.27
N LEU A 27 26.24 -3.88 -43.55
CA LEU A 27 26.46 -2.46 -43.85
C LEU A 27 27.29 -1.80 -42.76
N LEU A 28 28.39 -1.15 -43.16
CA LEU A 28 29.23 -0.42 -42.22
C LEU A 28 28.84 1.06 -42.14
N ILE A 29 28.49 1.53 -40.93
CA ILE A 29 28.05 2.89 -40.66
C ILE A 29 29.26 3.82 -40.40
N GLY A 30 29.21 5.04 -40.93
CA GLY A 30 30.12 6.15 -40.64
C GLY A 30 29.41 7.33 -39.94
N THR A 31 29.51 8.53 -40.52
CA THR A 31 29.00 9.81 -39.99
C THR A 31 27.89 10.34 -40.86
N ARG A 32 26.74 10.76 -40.30
CA ARG A 32 25.63 11.36 -41.07
C ARG A 32 25.17 10.52 -42.26
N ASP A 33 25.33 9.21 -42.16
CA ASP A 33 24.96 8.31 -43.24
C ASP A 33 23.46 8.01 -43.20
N SER A 34 22.86 7.77 -44.36
CA SER A 34 21.50 7.25 -44.52
C SER A 34 21.56 5.83 -45.04
N LEU A 35 21.11 4.88 -44.25
CA LEU A 35 21.15 3.45 -44.53
C LEU A 35 19.74 2.87 -44.57
N TYR A 36 19.50 2.02 -45.57
CA TYR A 36 18.26 1.27 -45.73
C TYR A 36 18.62 -0.21 -45.91
N GLY A 37 18.13 -1.05 -45.00
CA GLY A 37 18.21 -2.50 -45.15
C GLY A 37 17.39 -2.99 -46.33
N GLY A 38 17.76 -4.16 -46.83
CA GLY A 38 17.26 -4.81 -48.02
C GLY A 38 15.89 -5.46 -47.82
N ARG A 39 15.82 -6.78 -48.01
CA ARG A 39 14.57 -7.58 -47.88
C ARG A 39 14.70 -8.76 -46.93
N ASP A 40 15.90 -8.99 -46.42
CA ASP A 40 16.31 -10.17 -45.66
C ASP A 40 17.03 -9.66 -44.40
N ASN A 41 17.50 -10.57 -43.54
CA ASN A 41 18.04 -10.23 -42.22
C ASN A 41 19.43 -9.59 -42.35
N ASP A 42 19.54 -8.30 -42.03
CA ASP A 42 20.72 -7.50 -42.23
C ASP A 42 21.44 -7.19 -40.91
N THR A 43 22.76 -6.98 -40.98
CA THR A 43 23.56 -6.47 -39.86
C THR A 43 24.12 -5.10 -40.22
N ILE A 44 23.76 -4.08 -39.45
CA ILE A 44 24.14 -2.69 -39.69
C ILE A 44 24.96 -2.20 -38.49
N SER A 45 26.27 -1.99 -38.67
CA SER A 45 27.20 -1.73 -37.55
C SER A 45 28.39 -0.84 -37.93
N ILE A 46 29.06 -0.22 -36.96
CA ILE A 46 30.37 0.44 -37.21
C ILE A 46 31.55 -0.55 -37.23
N PHE A 47 31.33 -1.79 -36.75
CA PHE A 47 32.36 -2.83 -36.60
C PHE A 47 32.21 -3.93 -37.66
N THR A 48 33.32 -4.64 -37.91
CA THR A 48 33.26 -5.83 -38.77
C THR A 48 32.46 -6.94 -38.08
N PRO A 49 31.84 -7.87 -38.84
CA PRO A 49 31.00 -8.94 -38.29
C PRO A 49 31.70 -9.80 -37.24
N GLU A 50 32.98 -10.11 -37.46
CA GLU A 50 33.81 -10.89 -36.53
C GLU A 50 33.97 -10.22 -35.17
N VAL A 51 33.90 -8.88 -35.13
CA VAL A 51 33.93 -8.10 -33.90
C VAL A 51 32.55 -8.15 -33.25
N VAL A 52 31.47 -7.93 -34.01
CA VAL A 52 30.07 -7.97 -33.52
C VAL A 52 29.72 -9.33 -32.90
N GLU A 53 30.07 -10.43 -33.56
CA GLU A 53 29.84 -11.80 -33.04
C GLU A 53 30.67 -12.13 -31.79
N ALA A 54 31.74 -11.37 -31.53
CA ALA A 54 32.59 -11.51 -30.36
C ALA A 54 32.27 -10.48 -29.25
N LEU A 55 31.33 -9.56 -29.49
CA LEU A 55 30.86 -8.62 -28.47
C LEU A 55 29.93 -9.37 -27.51
N ASP A 56 30.38 -9.50 -26.27
CA ASP A 56 29.51 -9.82 -25.17
C ASP A 56 28.82 -8.53 -24.72
N PHE A 57 27.60 -8.31 -25.20
CA PHE A 57 26.79 -7.12 -24.92
C PHE A 57 26.46 -6.96 -23.42
N ASP A 58 26.57 -8.03 -22.63
CA ASP A 58 26.36 -8.02 -21.18
C ASP A 58 27.62 -7.57 -20.43
N THR A 59 28.81 -7.68 -21.04
CA THR A 59 30.10 -7.33 -20.41
C THR A 59 30.93 -6.29 -21.17
N LEU A 60 30.36 -5.63 -22.19
CA LEU A 60 31.07 -4.70 -23.08
C LEU A 60 31.93 -3.69 -22.30
N PRO A 61 33.27 -3.80 -22.36
CA PRO A 61 34.15 -2.87 -21.70
C PRO A 61 34.36 -1.62 -22.57
N ARG A 62 34.05 -0.45 -21.99
CA ARG A 62 34.92 0.74 -22.01
C ARG A 62 35.47 1.15 -23.39
N PHE A 63 34.59 1.59 -24.30
CA PHE A 63 35.04 2.29 -25.50
C PHE A 63 35.52 3.70 -25.15
N THR A 64 36.85 3.86 -25.03
CA THR A 64 37.53 5.15 -24.87
C THR A 64 37.85 5.73 -26.25
N GLY A 65 36.81 6.05 -27.02
CA GLY A 65 36.93 6.62 -28.35
C GLY A 65 35.88 7.70 -28.55
N ASN A 66 36.29 8.88 -28.97
CA ASN A 66 35.43 10.03 -29.23
C ASN A 66 34.31 9.61 -30.22
N THR A 67 33.09 9.36 -29.75
CA THR A 67 31.92 8.90 -30.53
C THR A 67 31.31 9.99 -31.40
N GLY A 68 32.12 10.97 -31.82
CA GLY A 68 31.74 12.09 -32.67
C GLY A 68 31.31 11.72 -34.10
N GLN A 69 30.86 10.48 -34.33
CA GLN A 69 30.27 10.00 -35.56
C GLN A 69 28.81 9.62 -35.37
N GLY A 70 27.92 10.61 -35.32
CA GLY A 70 26.48 10.41 -35.17
C GLY A 70 25.65 11.12 -36.25
N GLN A 71 24.37 11.37 -35.97
CA GLN A 71 23.37 11.91 -36.91
C GLN A 71 23.06 10.98 -38.09
N ASN A 72 23.22 9.68 -37.89
CA ASN A 72 22.88 8.67 -38.89
C ASN A 72 21.37 8.44 -38.91
N PHE A 73 20.85 8.05 -40.08
CA PHE A 73 19.50 7.55 -40.27
C PHE A 73 19.59 6.09 -40.74
N VAL A 74 18.98 5.17 -40.00
CA VAL A 74 18.94 3.75 -40.32
C VAL A 74 17.49 3.28 -40.35
N SER A 75 17.13 2.53 -41.39
CA SER A 75 15.87 1.79 -41.47
C SER A 75 16.21 0.33 -41.80
N ALA A 76 15.99 -0.57 -40.84
CA ALA A 76 16.50 -1.93 -40.87
C ALA A 76 15.71 -2.82 -41.83
N ASN A 77 14.37 -2.68 -41.92
CA ASN A 77 13.47 -3.04 -43.04
C ASN A 77 12.21 -3.85 -42.63
N ARG A 78 12.06 -5.12 -43.00
CA ARG A 78 10.85 -5.94 -42.89
C ARG A 78 11.11 -7.30 -42.25
N GLN A 79 12.34 -7.59 -41.86
CA GLN A 79 12.79 -8.89 -41.36
C GLN A 79 13.51 -8.70 -40.04
N ASP A 80 13.98 -9.78 -39.42
CA ASP A 80 14.69 -9.71 -38.16
C ASP A 80 16.12 -9.16 -38.39
N ASP A 81 16.35 -7.90 -38.04
CA ASP A 81 17.59 -7.18 -38.30
C ASP A 81 18.36 -6.85 -37.01
N LEU A 82 19.70 -6.76 -37.11
CA LEU A 82 20.58 -6.32 -36.03
C LEU A 82 21.22 -4.97 -36.37
N VAL A 83 20.93 -3.94 -35.57
CA VAL A 83 21.53 -2.62 -35.72
C VAL A 83 22.34 -2.25 -34.48
N VAL A 84 23.61 -1.89 -34.67
CA VAL A 84 24.51 -1.45 -33.59
C VAL A 84 25.11 -0.09 -33.94
N ALA A 85 24.68 0.96 -33.25
CA ALA A 85 25.12 2.34 -33.50
C ALA A 85 25.81 2.96 -32.27
N PHE A 86 26.87 3.73 -32.51
CA PHE A 86 27.67 4.31 -31.42
C PHE A 86 27.64 5.84 -31.41
N GLY A 87 26.95 6.47 -32.37
CA GLY A 87 26.95 7.91 -32.57
C GLY A 87 25.82 8.64 -31.84
N ASP A 88 26.08 9.89 -31.48
CA ASP A 88 25.04 10.76 -30.91
C ASP A 88 24.02 11.19 -31.98
N ARG A 89 22.75 11.39 -31.60
CA ARG A 89 21.68 11.86 -32.50
C ARG A 89 21.37 10.92 -33.67
N ASP A 90 21.70 9.64 -33.53
CA ASP A 90 21.29 8.62 -34.49
C ASP A 90 19.78 8.39 -34.41
N THR A 91 19.16 8.14 -35.57
CA THR A 91 17.75 7.75 -35.70
C THR A 91 17.69 6.38 -36.37
N ILE A 92 17.13 5.40 -35.68
CA ILE A 92 17.13 4.00 -36.10
C ILE A 92 15.71 3.46 -36.01
N TYR A 93 15.27 2.79 -37.07
CA TYR A 93 14.01 2.08 -37.16
C TYR A 93 14.31 0.61 -37.47
N GLY A 94 13.80 -0.33 -36.68
CA GLY A 94 13.84 -1.78 -36.94
C GLY A 94 12.97 -2.11 -38.14
N GLY A 95 11.66 -1.95 -37.99
CA GLY A 95 10.71 -1.90 -39.09
C GLY A 95 9.60 -2.94 -38.98
N LYS A 96 9.85 -4.20 -39.37
CA LYS A 96 8.87 -5.28 -39.15
C LYS A 96 9.57 -6.55 -38.70
N ASN A 97 8.86 -7.34 -37.92
CA ASN A 97 9.33 -8.54 -37.24
C ASN A 97 10.33 -8.18 -36.14
N ASN A 98 11.12 -9.15 -35.68
CA ASN A 98 11.79 -9.06 -34.38
C ASN A 98 13.21 -8.52 -34.56
N ASP A 99 13.38 -7.24 -34.33
CA ASP A 99 14.62 -6.50 -34.52
C ASP A 99 15.42 -6.36 -33.22
N THR A 100 16.74 -6.23 -33.33
CA THR A 100 17.63 -5.96 -32.20
C THR A 100 18.43 -4.69 -32.44
N LEU A 101 18.20 -3.67 -31.62
CA LEU A 101 18.76 -2.33 -31.75
C LEU A 101 19.63 -1.98 -30.53
N TYR A 102 20.94 -1.87 -30.74
CA TYR A 102 21.90 -1.42 -29.73
C TYR A 102 22.39 0.00 -30.02
N SER A 103 22.39 0.85 -28.99
CA SER A 103 23.00 2.18 -29.08
C SER A 103 23.91 2.55 -27.90
N LEU A 104 25.00 3.26 -28.18
CA LEU A 104 25.89 3.84 -27.17
C LEU A 104 25.92 5.38 -27.20
N GLY A 105 25.16 6.01 -28.09
CA GLY A 105 25.16 7.46 -28.29
C GLY A 105 24.12 8.20 -27.44
N SER A 106 24.30 9.50 -27.27
CA SER A 106 23.31 10.39 -26.64
C SER A 106 22.34 11.00 -27.67
N GLN A 107 21.15 11.43 -27.26
CA GLN A 107 20.17 12.11 -28.14
C GLN A 107 19.64 11.23 -29.27
N VAL A 108 19.71 9.92 -29.09
CA VAL A 108 19.29 8.93 -30.09
C VAL A 108 17.78 8.71 -30.07
N ARG A 109 17.25 8.28 -31.22
CA ARG A 109 15.90 7.77 -31.37
C ARG A 109 15.97 6.36 -31.93
N LEU A 110 15.55 5.37 -31.15
CA LEU A 110 15.42 3.97 -31.58
C LEU A 110 13.93 3.61 -31.60
N SER A 111 13.49 2.88 -32.63
CA SER A 111 12.11 2.44 -32.83
C SER A 111 12.13 1.00 -33.33
N GLY A 112 11.52 0.06 -32.63
CA GLY A 112 11.34 -1.33 -33.09
C GLY A 112 10.30 -1.44 -34.21
N ASP A 113 9.24 -0.64 -34.10
CA ASP A 113 8.09 -0.54 -35.01
C ASP A 113 7.07 -1.68 -34.87
N ASN A 114 7.22 -2.84 -35.54
CA ASN A 114 6.29 -3.96 -35.33
C ASN A 114 7.08 -5.25 -35.19
N GLY A 115 6.70 -6.09 -34.24
CA GLY A 115 7.40 -7.33 -33.90
C GLY A 115 7.79 -7.29 -32.43
N ASN A 116 8.42 -8.36 -31.97
CA ASN A 116 8.95 -8.42 -30.60
C ASN A 116 10.42 -8.01 -30.64
N ASP A 117 10.66 -6.75 -30.33
CA ASP A 117 11.92 -6.07 -30.55
C ASP A 117 12.76 -6.00 -29.27
N THR A 118 14.08 -5.95 -29.43
CA THR A 118 15.04 -5.76 -28.34
C THR A 118 15.78 -4.44 -28.56
N ILE A 119 15.53 -3.46 -27.69
CA ILE A 119 16.08 -2.12 -27.79
C ILE A 119 16.91 -1.83 -26.54
N VAL A 120 18.22 -1.73 -26.72
CA VAL A 120 19.16 -1.56 -25.60
C VAL A 120 20.06 -0.36 -25.83
N GLN A 121 19.95 0.61 -24.95
CA GLN A 121 20.92 1.69 -24.85
C GLN A 121 21.94 1.36 -23.75
N LEU A 122 23.22 1.37 -24.11
CA LEU A 122 24.33 1.02 -23.23
C LEU A 122 25.11 2.28 -22.80
N ASN A 123 25.56 2.29 -21.55
CA ASN A 123 26.42 3.35 -21.02
C ASN A 123 27.84 3.24 -21.57
N GLN A 124 28.45 4.36 -21.96
CA GLN A 124 29.90 4.36 -22.19
C GLN A 124 30.63 4.57 -20.87
N GLU A 125 31.35 3.55 -20.42
CA GLU A 125 32.33 3.71 -19.35
C GLU A 125 33.61 4.36 -19.91
N THR A 126 33.93 5.60 -19.51
CA THR A 126 35.27 6.16 -19.72
C THR A 126 36.16 5.78 -18.54
N VAL A 127 37.22 5.03 -18.81
CA VAL A 127 38.33 4.89 -17.86
C VAL A 127 39.26 6.07 -18.04
N GLY A 128 39.23 7.03 -17.11
CA GLY A 128 40.36 7.93 -16.95
C GLY A 128 41.56 7.12 -16.44
N THR A 129 42.67 7.06 -17.18
CA THR A 129 43.95 6.46 -16.71
C THR A 129 44.93 7.57 -16.31
N PRO A 130 45.97 7.34 -15.46
CA PRO A 130 46.35 6.18 -14.65
C PRO A 130 46.53 6.48 -13.13
N VAL A 131 46.58 5.42 -12.32
CA VAL A 131 47.01 5.32 -10.89
C VAL A 131 46.30 6.25 -9.87
N ASN A 132 45.47 5.62 -9.01
CA ASN A 132 45.03 6.03 -7.66
C ASN A 132 43.59 6.57 -7.48
N SER A 133 42.72 6.54 -8.48
CA SER A 133 41.32 6.94 -8.28
C SER A 133 40.32 5.93 -8.83
N THR A 134 39.39 5.51 -7.98
CA THR A 134 38.24 4.63 -8.26
C THR A 134 37.11 5.30 -9.06
N ALA A 135 37.32 6.49 -9.62
CA ALA A 135 36.28 7.23 -10.34
C ALA A 135 36.13 6.72 -11.78
N ILE A 136 35.03 6.01 -12.05
CA ILE A 136 34.53 5.73 -13.41
C ILE A 136 33.84 7.01 -13.89
N ALA A 137 34.27 7.57 -15.02
CA ALA A 137 33.59 8.70 -15.64
C ALA A 137 32.67 8.17 -16.75
N LEU A 138 31.36 8.18 -16.54
CA LEU A 138 30.39 7.88 -17.60
C LEU A 138 30.36 9.07 -18.59
N THR A 139 30.33 8.83 -19.91
CA THR A 139 29.99 9.90 -20.86
C THR A 139 28.49 10.16 -20.86
N SER A 140 28.08 11.40 -21.14
CA SER A 140 26.72 11.88 -20.91
C SER A 140 25.69 11.41 -21.93
N ILE A 141 24.75 10.58 -21.49
CA ILE A 141 23.46 10.39 -22.16
C ILE A 141 22.49 11.43 -21.59
N GLU A 142 22.32 12.56 -22.30
CA GLU A 142 21.47 13.66 -21.84
C GLU A 142 19.96 13.36 -21.99
N ARG A 143 19.56 12.77 -23.11
CA ARG A 143 18.17 12.44 -23.46
C ARG A 143 18.16 11.42 -24.60
N SER A 144 17.28 10.45 -24.58
CA SER A 144 17.06 9.52 -25.70
C SER A 144 15.59 9.15 -25.79
N THR A 145 15.17 8.64 -26.94
CA THR A 145 13.81 8.11 -27.14
C THR A 145 13.90 6.69 -27.66
N LEU A 146 13.38 5.74 -26.89
CA LEU A 146 13.33 4.32 -27.22
C LEU A 146 11.85 3.94 -27.33
N LEU A 147 11.44 3.42 -28.48
CA LEU A 147 10.06 3.04 -28.74
C LEU A 147 10.03 1.58 -29.17
N GLY A 148 9.30 0.72 -28.47
CA GLY A 148 9.08 -0.67 -28.86
C GLY A 148 8.24 -0.72 -30.14
N GLY A 149 6.99 -0.29 -30.04
CA GLY A 149 6.08 -0.19 -31.16
C GLY A 149 4.88 -1.11 -30.96
N GLY A 150 4.83 -2.23 -31.67
CA GLY A 150 3.79 -3.22 -31.44
C GLY A 150 4.35 -4.63 -31.46
N GLY A 151 3.97 -5.45 -30.50
CA GLY A 151 4.59 -6.72 -30.15
C GLY A 151 5.04 -6.66 -28.69
N SER A 152 5.68 -7.72 -28.22
CA SER A 152 6.22 -7.79 -26.86
C SER A 152 7.70 -7.46 -26.87
N ASP A 153 8.03 -6.26 -26.43
CA ASP A 153 9.33 -5.64 -26.61
C ASP A 153 10.15 -5.65 -25.32
N PHE A 154 11.47 -5.71 -25.45
CA PHE A 154 12.42 -5.49 -24.36
C PHE A 154 13.13 -4.15 -24.57
N ILE A 155 12.93 -3.21 -23.64
CA ILE A 155 13.53 -1.88 -23.70
C ILE A 155 14.40 -1.66 -22.47
N GLN A 156 15.68 -1.38 -22.70
CA GLN A 156 16.61 -1.00 -21.65
C GLN A 156 17.20 0.39 -21.92
N GLY A 157 16.90 1.32 -21.02
CA GLY A 157 17.49 2.65 -20.98
C GLY A 157 18.89 2.65 -20.38
N ALA A 158 19.54 3.80 -20.46
CA ALA A 158 20.93 3.98 -20.05
C ALA A 158 21.05 5.06 -18.95
N VAL A 159 22.11 4.97 -18.15
CA VAL A 159 22.49 5.88 -17.06
C VAL A 159 23.39 7.00 -17.59
N GLY A 160 23.01 8.28 -17.46
CA GLY A 160 23.99 9.35 -17.66
C GLY A 160 24.86 9.61 -16.41
N PRO A 161 25.89 10.47 -16.51
CA PRO A 161 26.85 10.73 -15.46
C PRO A 161 26.15 11.29 -14.23
N PHE A 162 26.50 10.76 -13.05
CA PHE A 162 25.85 11.10 -11.78
C PHE A 162 24.34 10.82 -11.75
N GLY A 163 23.86 9.95 -12.64
CA GLY A 163 22.43 9.68 -12.82
C GLY A 163 21.74 10.71 -13.72
N ASP A 164 22.39 11.77 -14.20
CA ASP A 164 21.75 12.73 -15.11
C ASP A 164 21.25 12.03 -16.39
N GLY A 165 20.24 12.60 -17.04
CA GLY A 165 19.62 12.00 -18.24
C GLY A 165 18.10 12.00 -18.15
N ARG A 166 17.43 12.23 -19.28
CA ARG A 166 15.98 12.19 -19.39
C ARG A 166 15.57 11.37 -20.60
N ASN A 167 15.44 10.07 -20.42
CA ASN A 167 15.02 9.21 -21.51
C ASN A 167 13.50 9.09 -21.55
N SER A 168 12.97 8.87 -22.74
CA SER A 168 11.57 8.54 -22.98
C SER A 168 11.55 7.12 -23.51
N LEU A 169 11.02 6.18 -22.73
CA LEU A 169 10.86 4.78 -23.08
C LEU A 169 9.36 4.53 -23.22
N ASP A 170 8.94 3.92 -24.32
CA ASP A 170 7.54 3.65 -24.63
C ASP A 170 7.46 2.26 -25.25
N GLY A 171 6.80 1.31 -24.57
CA GLY A 171 6.62 -0.07 -25.03
C GLY A 171 5.71 -0.12 -26.25
N GLY A 172 4.52 0.46 -26.12
CA GLY A 172 3.57 0.59 -27.20
C GLY A 172 2.42 -0.40 -27.05
N ALA A 173 2.33 -1.42 -27.90
CA ALA A 173 1.24 -2.38 -27.85
C ALA A 173 1.74 -3.81 -27.76
N GLY A 174 1.45 -4.52 -26.69
CA GLY A 174 1.86 -5.87 -26.39
C GLY A 174 2.35 -5.93 -24.95
N ASN A 175 2.88 -7.07 -24.52
CA ASN A 175 3.39 -7.20 -23.16
C ASN A 175 4.88 -6.87 -23.16
N ASP A 176 5.24 -5.69 -22.70
CA ASP A 176 6.57 -5.11 -22.81
C ASP A 176 7.35 -5.22 -21.50
N THR A 177 8.67 -5.21 -21.60
CA THR A 177 9.60 -5.18 -20.46
C THR A 177 10.48 -3.96 -20.57
N ILE A 178 10.28 -2.99 -19.69
CA ILE A 178 10.97 -1.71 -19.72
C ILE A 178 11.83 -1.54 -18.47
N ARG A 179 13.11 -1.23 -18.67
CA ARG A 179 14.08 -0.97 -17.59
C ARG A 179 14.66 0.43 -17.73
N GLY A 180 14.22 1.35 -16.87
CA GLY A 180 14.81 2.68 -16.75
C GLY A 180 16.03 2.69 -15.86
N GLN A 181 17.03 3.50 -16.23
CA GLN A 181 18.32 3.52 -15.54
C GLN A 181 18.82 4.93 -15.22
N ALA A 182 18.24 5.99 -15.78
CA ALA A 182 18.62 7.37 -15.44
C ALA A 182 17.81 7.91 -14.26
N SER A 183 18.17 9.12 -13.82
CA SER A 183 17.48 9.80 -12.72
C SER A 183 16.15 10.42 -13.13
N ARG A 184 15.82 10.60 -14.41
CA ARG A 184 14.61 11.35 -14.82
C ARG A 184 14.01 10.78 -16.09
N ASP A 185 13.82 9.47 -16.11
CA ASP A 185 13.18 8.76 -17.21
C ASP A 185 11.65 8.91 -17.16
N THR A 186 11.03 8.93 -18.33
CA THR A 186 9.60 8.71 -18.51
C THR A 186 9.44 7.38 -19.19
N LEU A 187 8.75 6.45 -18.55
CA LEU A 187 8.55 5.08 -18.99
C LEU A 187 7.05 4.86 -19.13
N ALA A 188 6.60 4.45 -20.32
CA ALA A 188 5.22 4.09 -20.60
C ALA A 188 5.18 2.66 -21.13
N GLY A 189 4.37 1.79 -20.53
CA GLY A 189 4.13 0.42 -21.01
C GLY A 189 3.30 0.47 -22.28
N GLY A 190 2.10 1.02 -22.18
CA GLY A 190 1.21 1.26 -23.30
C GLY A 190 -0.03 0.41 -23.21
N GLY A 191 -0.18 -0.62 -24.03
CA GLY A 191 -1.31 -1.53 -23.93
C GLY A 191 -0.86 -2.98 -23.96
N GLY A 192 -1.34 -3.80 -23.05
CA GLY A 192 -0.83 -5.14 -22.76
C GLY A 192 -0.42 -5.19 -21.29
N ASN A 193 0.07 -6.34 -20.85
CA ASN A 193 0.50 -6.51 -19.46
C ASN A 193 2.00 -6.30 -19.38
N ASP A 194 2.41 -5.14 -18.90
CA ASP A 194 3.76 -4.63 -18.98
C ASP A 194 4.53 -4.81 -17.67
N PHE A 195 5.85 -4.95 -17.78
CA PHE A 195 6.77 -4.93 -16.65
C PHE A 195 7.67 -3.70 -16.76
N ILE A 196 7.55 -2.77 -15.81
CA ILE A 196 8.33 -1.53 -15.79
C ILE A 196 9.12 -1.45 -14.50
N ALA A 197 10.44 -1.39 -14.59
CA ALA A 197 11.31 -1.27 -13.43
C ALA A 197 12.29 -0.09 -13.55
N THR A 198 12.48 0.63 -12.45
CA THR A 198 13.56 1.60 -12.27
C THR A 198 14.35 1.26 -11.01
N GLY A 199 15.65 1.53 -11.02
CA GLY A 199 16.52 1.07 -9.94
C GLY A 199 17.02 -0.36 -10.16
N LEU A 200 18.24 -0.43 -10.70
CA LEU A 200 19.28 -1.45 -10.63
C LEU A 200 18.94 -2.95 -10.58
N LEU A 201 19.59 -3.60 -11.53
CA LEU A 201 19.75 -5.02 -11.80
C LEU A 201 20.21 -5.83 -10.56
N GLU A 202 19.53 -6.94 -10.29
CA GLU A 202 19.89 -7.94 -9.26
C GLU A 202 21.30 -8.53 -9.42
N GLU A 203 21.99 -8.34 -10.56
CA GLU A 203 23.16 -9.15 -10.90
C GLU A 203 24.53 -8.52 -10.58
N ASN A 204 24.60 -7.31 -10.03
CA ASN A 204 25.88 -6.70 -9.64
C ASN A 204 25.76 -5.88 -8.34
N GLU A 205 25.74 -6.58 -7.20
CA GLU A 205 25.65 -6.06 -5.82
C GLU A 205 26.68 -4.98 -5.44
N ASP A 206 27.65 -4.64 -6.29
CA ASP A 206 28.81 -3.80 -5.93
C ASP A 206 28.82 -2.38 -6.53
N LYS A 207 27.79 -1.94 -7.24
CA LYS A 207 27.76 -0.53 -7.70
C LYS A 207 26.51 0.25 -7.40
N PHE A 208 25.39 -0.41 -7.21
CA PHE A 208 24.22 0.25 -6.67
C PHE A 208 23.24 -0.82 -6.16
N SER A 209 23.00 -0.88 -4.86
CA SER A 209 22.06 -1.83 -4.27
C SER A 209 20.66 -1.23 -4.18
N THR A 210 19.65 -2.11 -4.13
CA THR A 210 18.24 -1.83 -3.81
C THR A 210 18.03 -1.18 -2.44
N ASN A 211 19.08 -1.10 -1.62
CA ASN A 211 19.07 -0.42 -0.32
C ASN A 211 19.65 1.00 -0.37
N GLY A 212 19.93 1.55 -1.56
CA GLY A 212 20.58 2.84 -1.70
C GLY A 212 22.03 2.80 -1.18
N ILE A 213 22.99 3.11 -2.04
CA ILE A 213 24.28 3.54 -1.50
C ILE A 213 24.03 4.85 -0.75
N ALA A 214 24.44 4.89 0.51
CA ALA A 214 24.36 6.02 1.42
C ALA A 214 24.41 7.37 0.68
N VAL A 215 23.39 8.20 0.97
CA VAL A 215 23.14 9.60 0.61
C VAL A 215 24.38 10.49 0.79
N SER A 216 25.44 10.22 0.04
CA SER A 216 26.76 10.84 0.18
C SER A 216 27.37 11.25 -1.16
N VAL A 217 26.72 10.91 -2.28
CA VAL A 217 26.97 11.54 -3.58
C VAL A 217 25.75 12.38 -3.96
N PRO A 218 25.81 13.72 -3.80
CA PRO A 218 24.73 14.62 -4.24
C PRO A 218 24.49 14.44 -5.75
N GLY A 219 23.25 14.09 -6.15
CA GLY A 219 22.84 13.99 -7.56
C GLY A 219 21.96 12.79 -7.94
N PHE A 220 21.97 11.71 -7.14
CA PHE A 220 21.30 10.45 -7.48
C PHE A 220 19.86 10.29 -6.94
N ALA A 221 19.07 11.37 -6.89
CA ALA A 221 17.65 11.27 -6.54
C ALA A 221 16.82 11.15 -7.82
N GLY A 222 16.46 9.93 -8.20
CA GLY A 222 15.61 9.66 -9.36
C GLY A 222 14.20 10.26 -9.21
N GLN A 223 13.77 11.07 -10.16
CA GLN A 223 12.40 11.55 -10.40
C GLN A 223 11.86 10.91 -11.68
N ASN A 224 11.76 9.59 -11.68
CA ASN A 224 11.19 8.84 -12.79
C ASN A 224 9.66 8.90 -12.74
N ARG A 225 9.06 8.84 -13.92
CA ARG A 225 7.62 8.63 -14.08
C ARG A 225 7.41 7.31 -14.80
N LEU A 226 6.73 6.38 -14.13
CA LEU A 226 6.30 5.10 -14.69
C LEU A 226 4.78 5.18 -14.91
N ASP A 227 4.33 4.69 -16.06
CA ASP A 227 2.94 4.69 -16.51
C ASP A 227 2.70 3.32 -17.16
N GLY A 228 1.92 2.44 -16.53
CA GLY A 228 1.63 1.09 -17.04
C GLY A 228 0.82 1.17 -18.33
N GLY A 229 -0.33 1.82 -18.25
CA GLY A 229 -1.18 2.10 -19.39
C GLY A 229 -2.45 1.27 -19.34
N ALA A 230 -2.61 0.27 -20.20
CA ALA A 230 -3.80 -0.57 -20.22
C ALA A 230 -3.43 -2.05 -20.22
N GLY A 231 -3.87 -2.80 -19.23
CA GLY A 231 -3.54 -4.21 -19.01
C GLY A 231 -3.18 -4.41 -17.54
N ASP A 232 -2.95 -5.65 -17.12
CA ASP A 232 -2.53 -5.90 -15.73
C ASP A 232 -1.00 -5.73 -15.64
N ASP A 233 -0.54 -4.55 -15.19
CA ASP A 233 0.86 -4.14 -15.24
C ASP A 233 1.60 -4.41 -13.92
N THR A 234 2.93 -4.49 -13.99
CA THR A 234 3.81 -4.60 -12.82
C THR A 234 4.86 -3.48 -12.85
N LEU A 235 4.74 -2.54 -11.91
CA LEU A 235 5.62 -1.39 -11.79
C LEU A 235 6.46 -1.48 -10.51
N ALA A 236 7.78 -1.34 -10.66
CA ALA A 236 8.73 -1.32 -9.56
C ALA A 236 9.61 -0.06 -9.63
N SER A 237 9.51 0.80 -8.62
CA SER A 237 10.28 2.04 -8.53
C SER A 237 11.48 1.93 -7.60
N GLY A 238 12.52 2.73 -7.86
CA GLY A 238 13.81 2.61 -7.16
C GLY A 238 14.16 3.79 -6.27
N PHE A 239 13.45 4.92 -6.38
CA PHE A 239 13.82 6.17 -5.71
C PHE A 239 12.64 6.89 -5.08
N LEU A 240 12.84 7.46 -3.89
CA LEU A 240 11.82 8.21 -3.15
C LEU A 240 11.15 9.35 -3.90
N SER A 241 11.72 9.85 -5.00
CA SER A 241 11.10 10.90 -5.80
C SER A 241 10.49 10.41 -7.11
N ASP A 242 10.43 9.10 -7.32
CA ASP A 242 9.70 8.47 -8.41
C ASP A 242 8.18 8.58 -8.19
N THR A 243 7.47 8.53 -9.30
CA THR A 243 6.00 8.49 -9.36
C THR A 243 5.55 7.36 -10.28
N MET A 244 4.47 6.67 -9.91
CA MET A 244 3.91 5.57 -10.68
C MET A 244 2.42 5.79 -10.94
N ILE A 245 1.93 5.34 -12.09
CA ILE A 245 0.52 5.21 -12.44
C ILE A 245 0.35 3.82 -13.05
N GLY A 246 -0.59 3.02 -12.53
CA GLY A 246 -0.93 1.71 -13.08
C GLY A 246 -1.67 1.90 -14.39
N GLY A 247 -2.89 2.44 -14.34
CA GLY A 247 -3.67 2.77 -15.52
C GLY A 247 -5.00 2.03 -15.54
N GLN A 248 -5.29 1.26 -16.58
CA GLN A 248 -6.45 0.37 -16.62
C GLN A 248 -5.98 -1.06 -16.44
N GLY A 249 -6.65 -1.86 -15.61
CA GLY A 249 -6.26 -3.23 -15.31
C GLY A 249 -5.97 -3.41 -13.83
N ASN A 250 -5.63 -4.62 -13.41
CA ASN A 250 -5.30 -4.91 -12.02
C ASN A 250 -3.78 -4.86 -11.87
N ASP A 251 -3.28 -3.72 -11.43
CA ASP A 251 -1.87 -3.40 -11.45
C ASP A 251 -1.17 -3.75 -10.14
N CYS A 252 0.12 -4.06 -10.21
CA CYS A 252 0.98 -4.29 -9.05
C CYS A 252 2.07 -3.24 -9.00
N LEU A 253 2.02 -2.34 -8.01
CA LEU A 253 2.90 -1.19 -7.88
C LEU A 253 3.70 -1.26 -6.58
N SER A 254 5.02 -1.27 -6.69
CA SER A 254 5.91 -1.50 -5.53
C SER A 254 7.23 -0.73 -5.61
N GLY A 255 8.04 -0.86 -4.56
CA GLY A 255 9.40 -0.34 -4.49
C GLY A 255 9.51 0.92 -3.63
N ILE A 256 10.33 1.87 -4.07
CA ILE A 256 10.59 3.13 -3.35
C ILE A 256 10.11 4.28 -4.22
N PHE A 257 9.15 5.06 -3.72
CA PHE A 257 8.49 6.14 -4.45
C PHE A 257 7.96 7.24 -3.52
N SER A 258 7.53 8.37 -4.10
CA SER A 258 6.82 9.45 -3.38
C SER A 258 5.31 9.38 -3.55
N ARG A 259 4.85 8.96 -4.74
CA ARG A 259 3.44 8.95 -5.08
C ARG A 259 3.13 7.84 -6.07
N VAL A 260 1.98 7.20 -5.87
CA VAL A 260 1.43 6.17 -6.75
C VAL A 260 -0.08 6.39 -6.96
N ASP A 261 -0.56 6.01 -8.13
CA ASP A 261 -1.97 5.94 -8.53
C ASP A 261 -2.19 4.55 -9.14
N GLY A 262 -3.11 3.74 -8.60
CA GLY A 262 -3.50 2.46 -9.17
C GLY A 262 -4.20 2.68 -10.51
N GLY A 263 -5.41 3.24 -10.46
CA GLY A 263 -6.16 3.63 -11.63
C GLY A 263 -7.53 2.96 -11.69
N GLU A 264 -7.87 2.35 -12.81
CA GLU A 264 -9.08 1.55 -12.97
C GLU A 264 -8.77 0.07 -12.85
N GLY A 265 -9.31 -0.63 -11.86
CA GLY A 265 -9.13 -2.06 -11.64
C GLY A 265 -8.80 -2.34 -10.18
N ASN A 266 -8.60 -3.61 -9.82
CA ASN A 266 -8.29 -3.98 -8.45
C ASN A 266 -6.77 -4.00 -8.27
N ASP A 267 -6.21 -2.88 -7.83
CA ASP A 267 -4.78 -2.66 -7.80
C ASP A 267 -4.16 -3.11 -6.48
N THR A 268 -2.89 -3.47 -6.51
CA THR A 268 -2.08 -3.74 -5.31
C THR A 268 -0.92 -2.75 -5.26
N ILE A 269 -0.90 -1.92 -4.23
CA ILE A 269 0.10 -0.89 -3.99
C ILE A 269 0.86 -1.23 -2.70
N ASP A 270 2.16 -1.48 -2.80
CA ASP A 270 3.03 -1.87 -1.68
C ASP A 270 4.14 -0.85 -1.43
N ALA A 271 3.97 -0.06 -0.37
CA ALA A 271 4.95 0.89 0.16
C ALA A 271 5.70 0.35 1.40
N THR A 272 5.52 -0.90 1.80
CA THR A 272 6.03 -1.45 3.07
C THR A 272 7.56 -1.41 3.20
N ASN A 273 8.27 -1.42 2.06
CA ASN A 273 9.74 -1.38 2.01
C ASN A 273 10.34 0.05 2.09
N ILE A 274 9.51 1.09 2.13
CA ILE A 274 9.99 2.47 2.26
C ILE A 274 10.43 2.73 3.71
N SER A 275 11.64 3.25 3.91
CA SER A 275 12.14 3.60 5.24
C SER A 275 12.99 4.87 5.21
N THR A 276 13.21 5.51 6.35
CA THR A 276 14.02 6.74 6.45
C THR A 276 15.50 6.54 6.12
N GLU A 277 15.99 5.30 6.06
CA GLU A 277 17.30 5.00 5.46
C GLU A 277 17.35 5.45 3.98
N ALA A 278 16.23 5.35 3.25
CA ALA A 278 16.13 5.80 1.87
C ALA A 278 16.26 7.34 1.72
N SER A 279 15.99 8.12 2.76
CA SER A 279 16.12 9.59 2.78
C SER A 279 17.38 10.09 3.49
N GLY A 280 18.21 9.19 4.04
CA GLY A 280 19.35 9.56 4.88
C GLY A 280 18.94 10.10 6.26
N GLY A 281 17.80 9.64 6.79
CA GLY A 281 17.26 9.98 8.10
C GLY A 281 16.31 11.18 8.14
N GLY A 282 15.86 11.67 6.98
CA GLY A 282 14.81 12.70 6.89
C GLY A 282 13.41 12.11 6.92
N SER A 283 12.40 12.90 7.32
CA SER A 283 11.00 12.48 7.21
C SER A 283 10.61 12.22 5.74
N ILE A 284 9.83 11.16 5.50
CA ILE A 284 9.35 10.77 4.17
C ILE A 284 7.83 10.88 4.15
N GLU A 285 7.30 11.43 3.06
CA GLU A 285 5.88 11.47 2.77
C GLU A 285 5.61 10.58 1.55
N VAL A 286 4.67 9.65 1.66
CA VAL A 286 4.26 8.73 0.59
C VAL A 286 2.76 8.86 0.35
N THR A 287 2.33 9.09 -0.89
CA THR A 287 0.90 9.13 -1.25
C THR A 287 0.51 7.89 -2.04
N LEU A 288 -0.47 7.14 -1.54
CA LEU A 288 -1.04 5.95 -2.15
C LEU A 288 -2.50 6.22 -2.55
N ILE A 289 -2.82 6.06 -3.83
CA ILE A 289 -4.16 6.27 -4.37
C ILE A 289 -4.58 5.01 -5.12
N GLY A 290 -5.65 4.34 -4.70
CA GLY A 290 -6.22 3.17 -5.39
C GLY A 290 -7.00 3.58 -6.65
N SER A 291 -7.84 4.61 -6.51
CA SER A 291 -8.73 5.17 -7.53
C SER A 291 -10.03 4.39 -7.69
N SER A 292 -10.18 3.45 -8.60
CA SER A 292 -11.45 2.72 -8.77
C SER A 292 -11.25 1.24 -8.92
N GLY A 293 -11.94 0.47 -8.09
CA GLY A 293 -11.81 -0.97 -7.97
C GLY A 293 -11.64 -1.35 -6.51
N ASN A 294 -11.41 -2.62 -6.24
CA ASN A 294 -11.19 -3.10 -4.89
C ASN A 294 -9.68 -3.20 -4.66
N ASP A 295 -9.09 -2.14 -4.13
CA ASP A 295 -7.65 -1.96 -4.09
C ASP A 295 -7.03 -2.45 -2.78
N ILE A 296 -5.75 -2.81 -2.82
CA ILE A 296 -4.95 -3.15 -1.64
C ILE A 296 -3.85 -2.09 -1.50
N LEU A 297 -3.91 -1.28 -0.46
CA LEU A 297 -2.93 -0.23 -0.17
C LEU A 297 -2.18 -0.56 1.12
N LEU A 298 -0.91 -0.93 0.98
CA LEU A 298 -0.03 -1.29 2.11
C LEU A 298 0.98 -0.17 2.36
N GLY A 299 0.85 0.52 3.49
CA GLY A 299 1.75 1.57 3.95
C GLY A 299 3.05 1.06 4.56
N SER A 300 4.05 1.93 4.59
CA SER A 300 5.25 1.70 5.41
C SER A 300 4.92 1.89 6.90
N THR A 301 5.42 0.98 7.74
CA THR A 301 5.43 1.14 9.20
C THR A 301 6.77 1.69 9.73
N GLY A 302 7.63 2.19 8.83
CA GLY A 302 8.95 2.68 9.18
C GLY A 302 8.91 4.00 9.95
N ASP A 303 9.75 4.12 10.99
CA ASP A 303 9.88 5.35 11.76
C ASP A 303 10.21 6.55 10.86
N GLY A 304 9.40 7.62 10.96
CA GLY A 304 9.56 8.85 10.19
C GLY A 304 9.04 8.78 8.76
N VAL A 305 8.33 7.71 8.39
CA VAL A 305 7.52 7.65 7.17
C VAL A 305 6.07 7.98 7.53
N THR A 306 5.49 8.91 6.77
CA THR A 306 4.09 9.30 6.84
C THR A 306 3.42 8.93 5.52
N ASN A 307 2.39 8.10 5.60
CA ASN A 307 1.63 7.62 4.45
C ASN A 307 0.29 8.39 4.34
N PHE A 308 -0.08 8.78 3.13
CA PHE A 308 -1.35 9.41 2.81
C PHE A 308 -2.14 8.49 1.87
N PHE A 309 -3.31 8.03 2.30
CA PHE A 309 -4.12 7.06 1.57
C PHE A 309 -5.39 7.66 0.99
N ASN A 310 -5.73 7.24 -0.21
CA ASN A 310 -7.04 7.45 -0.83
C ASN A 310 -7.43 6.15 -1.53
N GLY A 311 -8.31 5.36 -0.92
CA GLY A 311 -8.82 4.13 -1.55
C GLY A 311 -9.55 4.44 -2.85
N GLY A 312 -10.55 5.34 -2.77
CA GLY A 312 -11.29 5.80 -3.93
C GLY A 312 -12.69 5.18 -3.97
N THR A 313 -13.02 4.43 -5.02
CA THR A 313 -14.31 3.73 -5.12
C THR A 313 -14.11 2.24 -5.24
N GLY A 314 -14.95 1.45 -4.59
CA GLY A 314 -14.83 0.00 -4.50
C GLY A 314 -14.50 -0.39 -3.06
N ASN A 315 -14.33 -1.68 -2.82
CA ASN A 315 -14.09 -2.22 -1.48
C ASN A 315 -12.59 -2.40 -1.28
N ASP A 316 -11.96 -1.42 -0.65
CA ASP A 316 -10.52 -1.32 -0.50
C ASP A 316 -10.04 -1.95 0.80
N LEU A 317 -8.82 -2.46 0.79
CA LEU A 317 -8.06 -2.87 1.96
C LEU A 317 -6.91 -1.89 2.15
N ILE A 318 -6.98 -1.09 3.22
CA ILE A 318 -5.95 -0.13 3.59
C ILE A 318 -5.29 -0.60 4.89
N GLN A 319 -3.99 -0.86 4.84
CA GLN A 319 -3.22 -1.20 6.02
C GLN A 319 -2.06 -0.23 6.21
N PHE A 320 -1.97 0.36 7.39
CA PHE A 320 -0.91 1.31 7.70
C PHE A 320 -0.50 1.26 9.16
N GLY A 321 0.51 2.04 9.53
CA GLY A 321 1.16 1.89 10.82
C GLY A 321 2.49 2.61 10.92
N GLY A 322 2.67 3.71 10.19
CA GLY A 322 3.67 4.72 10.44
C GLY A 322 3.13 5.76 11.43
N THR A 323 3.98 6.72 11.81
CA THR A 323 3.52 7.86 12.62
C THR A 323 3.01 8.97 11.71
N GLY A 324 1.83 9.49 12.02
CA GLY A 324 1.23 10.58 11.25
C GLY A 324 0.55 10.15 9.95
N ASP A 325 0.34 8.85 9.73
CA ASP A 325 -0.43 8.34 8.60
C ASP A 325 -1.85 8.94 8.57
N GLN A 326 -2.36 9.17 7.37
CA GLN A 326 -3.65 9.82 7.16
C GLN A 326 -4.43 9.17 6.03
N LEU A 327 -5.73 8.96 6.24
CA LEU A 327 -6.69 8.86 5.16
C LEU A 327 -6.99 10.28 4.65
N ILE A 328 -6.77 10.53 3.36
CA ILE A 328 -6.92 11.87 2.73
C ILE A 328 -8.04 11.93 1.70
N GLY A 329 -8.67 10.81 1.37
CA GLY A 329 -9.71 10.74 0.35
C GLY A 329 -10.81 9.77 0.73
N ASN A 330 -11.92 9.87 -0.01
CA ASN A 330 -13.11 9.09 0.24
C ASN A 330 -12.92 7.65 -0.22
N THR A 331 -13.43 6.76 0.59
CA THR A 331 -13.49 5.30 0.49
C THR A 331 -14.97 4.99 0.25
N GLN A 332 -15.42 5.12 -1.00
CA GLN A 332 -16.77 4.72 -1.35
C GLN A 332 -16.78 3.21 -1.52
N GLY A 333 -17.37 2.48 -0.60
CA GLY A 333 -17.48 1.03 -0.74
C GLY A 333 -17.64 0.42 0.63
N ASN A 334 -17.41 -0.89 0.70
CA ASN A 334 -17.33 -1.58 1.98
C ASN A 334 -15.86 -1.84 2.25
N ASP A 335 -15.22 -0.86 2.86
CA ASP A 335 -13.77 -0.78 3.00
C ASP A 335 -13.28 -1.45 4.28
N THR A 336 -12.02 -1.89 4.28
CA THR A 336 -11.34 -2.44 5.45
C THR A 336 -10.10 -1.62 5.73
N VAL A 337 -10.08 -0.90 6.85
CA VAL A 337 -8.95 -0.07 7.26
C VAL A 337 -8.38 -0.57 8.57
N ILE A 338 -7.09 -0.90 8.56
CA ILE A 338 -6.39 -1.50 9.71
C ILE A 338 -5.15 -0.66 10.04
N ALA A 339 -5.16 -0.03 11.21
CA ALA A 339 -3.98 0.58 11.80
C ALA A 339 -3.15 -0.50 12.53
N PHE A 340 -2.16 -1.06 11.84
CA PHE A 340 -1.25 -2.07 12.36
C PHE A 340 0.03 -1.44 12.91
N GLN A 341 0.15 -1.33 14.24
CA GLN A 341 1.40 -0.94 14.92
C GLN A 341 1.67 -1.87 16.10
N SER A 342 2.94 -2.26 16.30
CA SER A 342 3.33 -3.02 17.51
C SER A 342 3.87 -2.14 18.63
N GLU A 343 4.25 -0.86 18.40
CA GLU A 343 4.92 -0.04 19.43
C GLU A 343 4.60 1.47 19.44
N SER A 344 3.90 2.04 18.46
CA SER A 344 3.51 3.46 18.50
C SER A 344 2.28 3.68 19.38
N THR A 345 2.32 4.72 20.22
CA THR A 345 1.17 5.21 20.99
C THR A 345 0.53 6.46 20.37
N ALA A 346 0.97 6.85 19.17
CA ALA A 346 0.42 8.00 18.47
C ALA A 346 -1.02 7.72 18.04
N PRO A 347 -1.95 8.67 18.28
CA PRO A 347 -3.34 8.48 17.90
C PRO A 347 -3.52 8.55 16.38
N PHE A 348 -4.36 7.66 15.86
CA PHE A 348 -4.83 7.67 14.49
C PHE A 348 -6.22 8.32 14.39
N PHE A 349 -6.47 8.95 13.25
CA PHE A 349 -7.78 9.45 12.87
C PHE A 349 -8.20 8.69 11.61
N ILE A 350 -9.20 7.83 11.75
CA ILE A 350 -9.73 6.97 10.69
C ILE A 350 -11.18 7.38 10.48
N GLU A 351 -11.48 7.96 9.32
CA GLU A 351 -12.83 8.41 8.94
C GLU A 351 -13.22 7.79 7.61
N ASP A 352 -14.28 6.97 7.63
CA ASP A 352 -14.83 6.28 6.47
C ASP A 352 -16.37 6.23 6.52
N THR A 353 -17.02 7.24 5.94
CA THR A 353 -18.42 7.55 6.24
C THR A 353 -19.44 6.94 5.26
N GLN A 354 -19.02 6.13 4.30
CA GLN A 354 -19.91 5.55 3.29
C GLN A 354 -19.74 4.05 3.16
N GLY A 355 -20.86 3.32 3.16
CA GLY A 355 -20.87 1.87 3.00
C GLY A 355 -20.62 1.14 4.32
N SER A 356 -20.57 -0.19 4.26
CA SER A 356 -20.41 -1.06 5.43
C SER A 356 -18.93 -1.37 5.64
N ASN A 357 -18.30 -0.64 6.55
CA ASN A 357 -16.87 -0.57 6.70
C ASN A 357 -16.38 -1.40 7.89
N THR A 358 -15.13 -1.86 7.78
CA THR A 358 -14.42 -2.53 8.87
C THR A 358 -13.23 -1.69 9.28
N LEU A 359 -13.29 -1.07 10.46
CA LEU A 359 -12.20 -0.26 10.99
C LEU A 359 -11.53 -0.96 12.18
N SER A 360 -10.20 -0.93 12.22
CA SER A 360 -9.41 -1.32 13.38
C SER A 360 -8.43 -0.21 13.74
N GLY A 361 -8.53 0.29 14.97
CA GLY A 361 -7.51 1.14 15.57
C GLY A 361 -6.22 0.36 15.87
N ALA A 362 -5.20 1.10 16.30
CA ALA A 362 -3.91 0.58 16.68
C ALA A 362 -3.89 0.23 18.18
N ASN A 363 -2.77 -0.35 18.62
CA ASN A 363 -2.62 -0.78 20.01
C ASN A 363 -1.97 0.33 20.85
N ASN A 364 -2.46 0.55 22.06
CA ASN A 364 -1.90 1.52 23.02
C ASN A 364 -1.98 2.98 22.54
N SER A 365 -2.90 3.28 21.64
CA SER A 365 -3.17 4.61 21.08
C SER A 365 -4.59 5.06 21.43
N GLY A 366 -4.81 6.37 21.52
CA GLY A 366 -6.17 6.91 21.72
C GLY A 366 -6.76 7.31 20.38
N ASP A 367 -7.31 6.35 19.66
CA ASP A 367 -7.68 6.51 18.27
C ASP A 367 -9.06 7.16 18.12
N THR A 368 -9.28 7.79 16.98
CA THR A 368 -10.59 8.28 16.57
C THR A 368 -11.04 7.47 15.37
N LEU A 369 -12.10 6.68 15.56
CA LEU A 369 -12.66 5.80 14.54
C LEU A 369 -14.08 6.28 14.24
N ILE A 370 -14.29 6.76 13.02
CA ILE A 370 -15.56 7.32 12.57
C ILE A 370 -15.96 6.56 11.32
N THR A 371 -17.07 5.83 11.39
CA THR A 371 -17.76 5.37 10.19
C THR A 371 -18.98 6.24 9.91
N GLY A 372 -19.96 5.76 9.14
CA GLY A 372 -21.06 6.59 8.68
C GLY A 372 -22.29 5.79 8.37
N ALA A 373 -22.67 5.68 7.10
CA ALA A 373 -23.88 4.96 6.72
C ALA A 373 -23.55 3.55 6.21
N GLY A 374 -24.18 2.52 6.78
CA GLY A 374 -23.96 1.12 6.47
C GLY A 374 -23.81 0.33 7.77
N ASP A 375 -23.98 -0.99 7.71
CA ASP A 375 -23.73 -1.86 8.87
C ASP A 375 -22.21 -2.01 9.06
N ASP A 376 -21.63 -1.31 10.02
CA ASP A 376 -20.19 -1.19 10.23
C ASP A 376 -19.64 -2.19 11.26
N SER A 377 -18.34 -2.49 11.19
CA SER A 377 -17.64 -3.31 12.17
C SER A 377 -16.39 -2.59 12.67
N ILE A 378 -16.38 -2.18 13.94
CA ILE A 378 -15.30 -1.38 14.51
C ILE A 378 -14.61 -2.12 15.66
N VAL A 379 -13.28 -2.08 15.68
CA VAL A 379 -12.45 -2.54 16.80
C VAL A 379 -11.52 -1.40 17.24
N GLY A 380 -11.64 -0.95 18.50
CA GLY A 380 -10.81 0.14 19.06
C GLY A 380 -9.32 -0.20 19.08
N GLY A 381 -8.99 -1.42 19.54
CA GLY A 381 -7.61 -1.92 19.57
C GLY A 381 -7.53 -3.37 20.06
N THR A 382 -6.56 -3.67 20.92
CA THR A 382 -6.45 -5.00 21.57
C THR A 382 -7.06 -5.01 22.97
N ALA A 383 -7.25 -6.20 23.54
CA ALA A 383 -7.81 -6.33 24.90
C ALA A 383 -6.87 -5.80 25.99
N ASP A 384 -5.56 -5.73 25.73
CA ASP A 384 -4.55 -5.22 26.66
C ASP A 384 -4.24 -3.73 26.42
N ASP A 385 -5.05 -3.06 25.60
CA ASP A 385 -4.90 -1.65 25.28
C ASP A 385 -5.17 -0.76 26.51
N GLU A 386 -4.42 0.33 26.65
CA GLU A 386 -4.65 1.40 27.64
C GLU A 386 -5.08 2.74 27.01
N GLY A 387 -5.22 2.73 25.67
CA GLY A 387 -5.71 3.78 24.80
C GLY A 387 -7.06 4.33 25.23
N ARG A 388 -7.46 5.45 24.65
CA ARG A 388 -8.80 6.01 24.91
C ARG A 388 -9.41 6.34 23.58
N ASP A 389 -10.21 5.43 23.09
CA ASP A 389 -10.72 5.53 21.74
C ASP A 389 -11.99 6.36 21.73
N SER A 390 -12.18 7.10 20.64
CA SER A 390 -13.39 7.82 20.31
C SER A 390 -14.00 7.15 19.08
N ILE A 391 -15.03 6.35 19.30
CA ILE A 391 -15.69 5.54 18.28
C ILE A 391 -17.08 6.13 17.99
N SER A 392 -17.40 6.33 16.71
CA SER A 392 -18.72 6.73 16.21
C SER A 392 -19.08 5.92 14.98
N ALA A 393 -20.08 5.04 15.06
CA ALA A 393 -20.42 4.14 13.97
C ALA A 393 -21.43 4.73 12.96
N GLY A 394 -22.41 5.49 13.43
CA GLY A 394 -23.24 6.33 12.56
C GLY A 394 -24.63 5.77 12.32
N ALA A 395 -24.93 5.20 11.17
CA ALA A 395 -26.26 4.73 10.81
C ALA A 395 -26.17 3.37 10.12
N GLY A 396 -26.88 2.38 10.62
CA GLY A 396 -26.74 0.98 10.25
C GLY A 396 -26.84 0.13 11.50
N ASP A 397 -26.92 -1.20 11.34
CA ASP A 397 -26.85 -2.10 12.49
C ASP A 397 -25.37 -2.43 12.77
N ASP A 398 -24.72 -1.65 13.63
CA ASP A 398 -23.27 -1.65 13.76
C ASP A 398 -22.76 -2.66 14.79
N VAL A 399 -21.52 -3.15 14.62
CA VAL A 399 -20.84 -4.04 15.57
C VAL A 399 -19.57 -3.37 16.07
N ILE A 400 -19.55 -3.02 17.35
CA ILE A 400 -18.46 -2.26 17.95
C ILE A 400 -17.81 -3.04 19.09
N PHE A 401 -16.50 -3.21 19.02
CA PHE A 401 -15.67 -3.72 20.10
C PHE A 401 -14.69 -2.64 20.57
N GLY A 402 -14.94 -2.01 21.72
CA GLY A 402 -14.02 -1.04 22.33
C GLY A 402 -12.67 -1.67 22.69
N ARG A 403 -12.74 -2.81 23.40
CA ARG A 403 -11.61 -3.66 23.86
C ARG A 403 -10.96 -3.13 25.14
N GLY A 404 -9.66 -2.84 25.12
CA GLY A 404 -8.97 -2.26 26.26
C GLY A 404 -9.28 -0.76 26.35
N GLY A 405 -8.60 -0.05 27.25
CA GLY A 405 -8.65 1.40 27.24
C GLY A 405 -9.77 2.03 28.05
N ARG A 406 -10.06 3.32 27.83
CA ARG A 406 -11.25 4.00 28.37
C ARG A 406 -11.87 4.80 27.26
N ASP A 407 -12.89 4.22 26.66
CA ASP A 407 -13.40 4.63 25.37
C ASP A 407 -14.67 5.46 25.50
N THR A 408 -14.95 6.21 24.45
CA THR A 408 -16.25 6.82 24.20
C THR A 408 -16.80 6.19 22.93
N ILE A 409 -17.90 5.46 23.05
CA ILE A 409 -18.51 4.71 21.96
C ILE A 409 -19.91 5.25 21.70
N VAL A 410 -20.17 5.60 20.44
CA VAL A 410 -21.49 5.98 19.93
C VAL A 410 -21.85 5.00 18.82
N GLY A 411 -22.93 4.24 19.02
CA GLY A 411 -23.53 3.39 17.99
C GLY A 411 -24.11 4.25 16.88
N GLY A 412 -25.24 4.88 17.16
CA GLY A 412 -25.81 5.94 16.33
C GLY A 412 -27.26 5.67 16.01
N ALA A 413 -27.58 5.20 14.81
CA ALA A 413 -28.96 4.89 14.41
C ALA A 413 -29.04 3.52 13.75
N GLY A 414 -29.88 2.64 14.27
CA GLY A 414 -29.94 1.22 13.89
C GLY A 414 -29.89 0.38 15.15
N ASP A 415 -29.96 -0.95 15.00
CA ASP A 415 -29.89 -1.86 16.15
C ASP A 415 -28.42 -2.24 16.41
N ASP A 416 -27.72 -1.47 17.25
CA ASP A 416 -26.27 -1.59 17.41
C ASP A 416 -25.86 -2.67 18.42
N TYR A 417 -24.74 -3.35 18.17
CA TYR A 417 -24.09 -4.27 19.10
C TYR A 417 -22.80 -3.65 19.65
N ILE A 418 -22.82 -3.29 20.93
CA ILE A 418 -21.69 -2.60 21.59
C ILE A 418 -21.09 -3.50 22.67
N ALA A 419 -19.87 -3.95 22.44
CA ALA A 419 -19.04 -4.67 23.39
C ALA A 419 -17.90 -3.75 23.88
N PRO A 420 -18.05 -3.05 25.02
CA PRO A 420 -17.02 -2.15 25.55
C PRO A 420 -15.68 -2.84 25.78
N GLY A 421 -15.70 -4.12 26.17
CA GLY A 421 -14.52 -4.83 26.63
C GLY A 421 -14.46 -4.89 28.15
N LEU A 422 -13.29 -5.14 28.73
CA LEU A 422 -13.13 -5.41 30.15
C LEU A 422 -12.48 -4.22 30.86
N ALA A 423 -13.01 -3.83 32.02
CA ALA A 423 -12.28 -2.99 32.99
C ALA A 423 -11.97 -1.54 32.58
N THR A 424 -12.69 -1.00 31.61
CA THR A 424 -12.26 0.18 30.85
C THR A 424 -12.76 1.51 31.43
N GLY A 425 -13.99 1.53 31.95
CA GLY A 425 -14.64 2.77 32.41
C GLY A 425 -15.24 3.59 31.27
N ASP A 426 -15.72 2.91 30.23
CA ASP A 426 -16.20 3.51 28.98
C ASP A 426 -17.44 4.37 29.17
N SER A 427 -17.69 5.22 28.19
CA SER A 427 -18.95 5.94 28.00
C SER A 427 -19.62 5.42 26.75
N LEU A 428 -20.76 4.76 26.90
CA LEU A 428 -21.50 4.12 25.81
C LEU A 428 -22.79 4.90 25.52
N ILE A 429 -23.04 5.19 24.26
CA ILE A 429 -24.26 5.80 23.74
C ILE A 429 -24.75 4.86 22.64
N GLY A 430 -25.90 4.22 22.85
CA GLY A 430 -26.50 3.35 21.83
C GLY A 430 -27.04 4.20 20.69
N GLY A 431 -27.92 5.15 21.01
CA GLY A 431 -28.51 6.06 20.06
C GLY A 431 -29.97 5.71 19.75
N LEU A 432 -30.33 5.66 18.47
CA LEU A 432 -31.68 5.37 18.02
C LEU A 432 -31.78 3.93 17.52
N GLY A 433 -32.54 3.08 18.20
CA GLY A 433 -32.79 1.72 17.76
C GLY A 433 -32.80 0.77 18.95
N ASN A 434 -32.78 -0.54 18.70
CA ASN A 434 -32.80 -1.54 19.76
C ASN A 434 -31.38 -2.02 20.08
N ASP A 435 -30.65 -1.21 20.83
CA ASP A 435 -29.22 -1.41 21.03
C ASP A 435 -28.92 -2.52 22.03
N SER A 436 -27.79 -3.17 21.85
CA SER A 436 -27.37 -4.35 22.60
C SER A 436 -26.00 -4.12 23.22
N PHE A 437 -25.96 -3.91 24.54
CA PHE A 437 -24.73 -3.72 25.29
C PHE A 437 -24.22 -5.06 25.85
N ALA A 438 -23.13 -5.58 25.29
CA ALA A 438 -22.66 -6.94 25.54
C ALA A 438 -21.47 -7.02 26.49
N TYR A 439 -21.61 -7.85 27.53
CA TYR A 439 -20.58 -8.13 28.52
C TYR A 439 -20.26 -9.63 28.53
N PHE A 440 -18.99 -9.96 28.32
CA PHE A 440 -18.54 -11.36 28.21
C PHE A 440 -17.96 -11.94 29.50
N SER A 441 -17.49 -11.10 30.43
CA SER A 441 -17.01 -11.52 31.74
C SER A 441 -16.93 -10.32 32.69
N ILE A 442 -16.60 -10.59 33.95
CA ILE A 442 -16.35 -9.57 34.97
C ILE A 442 -14.88 -9.12 35.01
N SER A 443 -14.66 -7.95 35.60
CA SER A 443 -13.34 -7.40 35.96
C SER A 443 -13.41 -6.76 37.34
N ASP A 444 -12.39 -6.98 38.18
CA ASP A 444 -12.26 -6.37 39.51
C ASP A 444 -11.74 -4.92 39.49
N ASP A 445 -11.62 -4.27 38.33
CA ASP A 445 -11.21 -2.85 38.28
C ASP A 445 -12.34 -1.94 38.76
N SER A 446 -11.95 -0.89 39.48
CA SER A 446 -12.81 0.17 40.01
C SER A 446 -13.41 1.12 38.96
N LYS A 447 -13.14 0.87 37.67
CA LYS A 447 -13.58 1.70 36.56
C LYS A 447 -14.89 1.15 35.99
N ASN A 448 -15.98 1.81 36.36
CA ASN A 448 -17.32 1.40 35.92
C ASN A 448 -17.64 2.02 34.56
N THR A 449 -18.00 1.18 33.59
CA THR A 449 -18.60 1.62 32.32
C THR A 449 -19.94 2.31 32.59
N VAL A 450 -20.23 3.36 31.82
CA VAL A 450 -21.47 4.13 31.89
C VAL A 450 -22.21 3.99 30.57
N ILE A 451 -23.45 3.49 30.63
CA ILE A 451 -24.39 3.56 29.51
C ILE A 451 -25.20 4.85 29.70
N VAL A 452 -25.07 5.76 28.74
CA VAL A 452 -25.48 7.16 28.89
C VAL A 452 -26.96 7.39 28.62
N ASP A 453 -27.55 6.60 27.72
CA ASP A 453 -28.87 6.81 27.15
C ASP A 453 -29.78 5.57 27.15
N PHE A 454 -29.43 4.53 27.91
CA PHE A 454 -30.20 3.27 27.97
C PHE A 454 -31.71 3.49 28.09
N ASP A 455 -32.48 3.07 27.09
CA ASP A 455 -33.93 3.08 27.06
C ASP A 455 -34.48 1.64 27.16
N PRO A 456 -35.08 1.23 28.29
CA PRO A 456 -35.61 -0.13 28.46
C PRO A 456 -36.77 -0.47 27.51
N SER A 457 -37.34 0.48 26.74
CA SER A 457 -38.31 0.10 25.71
C SER A 457 -37.68 -0.49 24.45
N ASP A 458 -36.45 -0.12 24.15
CA ASP A 458 -35.77 -0.43 22.88
C ASP A 458 -34.47 -1.22 23.12
N ASP A 459 -33.69 -0.86 24.14
CA ASP A 459 -32.36 -1.41 24.43
C ASP A 459 -32.35 -2.68 25.27
N ARG A 460 -31.21 -3.38 25.24
CA ARG A 460 -30.98 -4.62 25.98
C ARG A 460 -29.53 -4.78 26.41
N ILE A 461 -29.36 -5.48 27.52
CA ILE A 461 -28.06 -5.86 28.07
C ILE A 461 -27.84 -7.35 27.80
N LEU A 462 -26.73 -7.68 27.15
CA LEU A 462 -26.36 -9.06 26.84
C LEU A 462 -25.27 -9.53 27.81
N LEU A 463 -25.48 -10.67 28.45
CA LEU A 463 -24.51 -11.27 29.38
C LEU A 463 -24.12 -12.68 28.91
N ASP A 464 -22.83 -12.95 28.77
CA ASP A 464 -22.35 -14.30 28.42
C ASP A 464 -22.56 -15.30 29.57
N LEU A 465 -23.19 -16.43 29.28
CA LEU A 465 -23.50 -17.43 30.30
C LEU A 465 -22.24 -17.96 31.03
N ASN A 466 -21.12 -18.15 30.32
CA ASN A 466 -19.90 -18.68 30.92
C ASN A 466 -19.13 -17.60 31.69
N GLY A 467 -19.23 -16.35 31.26
CA GLY A 467 -18.66 -15.19 31.95
C GLY A 467 -19.24 -14.94 33.33
N PHE A 468 -20.54 -15.20 33.49
CA PHE A 468 -21.30 -14.88 34.71
C PHE A 468 -21.81 -16.10 35.50
N GLY A 469 -21.68 -17.32 34.99
CA GLY A 469 -21.99 -18.54 35.75
C GLY A 469 -23.44 -18.63 36.29
N LEU A 470 -24.40 -17.97 35.63
CA LEU A 470 -25.79 -17.86 36.09
C LEU A 470 -26.52 -19.21 36.00
N GLU A 471 -26.55 -19.96 37.10
CA GLU A 471 -26.95 -21.37 37.15
C GLU A 471 -28.42 -21.64 36.79
N ASN A 472 -29.32 -20.68 37.01
CA ASN A 472 -30.74 -20.85 36.72
C ASN A 472 -31.15 -20.31 35.34
N SER A 473 -30.22 -19.70 34.62
CA SER A 473 -30.42 -19.10 33.31
C SER A 473 -29.89 -20.01 32.20
N SER A 474 -30.31 -19.73 30.97
CA SER A 474 -29.92 -20.53 29.81
C SER A 474 -29.51 -19.63 28.66
N LYS A 475 -28.52 -20.06 27.90
CA LYS A 475 -28.11 -19.37 26.66
C LYS A 475 -29.31 -19.19 25.72
N ASN A 476 -29.36 -18.03 25.07
CA ASN A 476 -30.44 -17.57 24.20
C ASN A 476 -31.78 -17.40 24.92
N SER A 477 -31.77 -16.90 26.15
CA SER A 477 -33.00 -16.58 26.89
C SER A 477 -32.86 -15.33 27.75
N ILE A 478 -33.98 -14.71 28.11
CA ILE A 478 -33.99 -13.68 29.15
C ILE A 478 -33.54 -14.26 30.49
N ILE A 479 -32.91 -13.43 31.33
CA ILE A 479 -32.41 -13.87 32.63
C ILE A 479 -33.52 -14.49 33.50
N SER A 480 -33.17 -15.57 34.21
CA SER A 480 -34.09 -16.23 35.13
C SER A 480 -34.44 -15.33 36.30
N ASN A 481 -35.67 -15.43 36.79
CA ASN A 481 -36.09 -14.72 38.01
C ASN A 481 -35.21 -15.06 39.23
N ASN A 482 -34.60 -16.23 39.24
CA ASN A 482 -33.72 -16.66 40.33
C ASN A 482 -32.30 -16.09 40.23
N ASP A 483 -31.92 -15.56 39.06
CA ASP A 483 -30.59 -14.99 38.82
C ASP A 483 -30.62 -13.46 38.73
N PHE A 484 -31.78 -12.83 38.91
CA PHE A 484 -31.94 -11.37 38.81
C PHE A 484 -32.64 -10.79 40.04
N VAL A 485 -31.97 -9.86 40.72
CA VAL A 485 -32.45 -9.20 41.94
C VAL A 485 -32.56 -7.68 41.69
N PRO A 486 -33.76 -7.18 41.38
CA PRO A 486 -34.00 -5.74 41.36
C PRO A 486 -34.07 -5.21 42.80
N VAL A 487 -33.35 -4.12 43.08
CA VAL A 487 -33.31 -3.45 44.38
C VAL A 487 -33.98 -2.09 44.26
N ASP A 488 -35.13 -1.99 44.92
CA ASP A 488 -35.98 -0.80 44.92
C ASP A 488 -35.33 0.40 45.62
N ARG A 489 -35.88 1.59 45.31
CA ARG A 489 -35.44 2.89 45.84
C ARG A 489 -35.30 2.87 47.37
N GLY A 490 -34.09 3.15 47.85
CA GLY A 490 -33.80 3.24 49.30
C GLY A 490 -33.61 1.90 50.02
N GLN A 491 -33.47 0.80 49.28
CA GLN A 491 -32.95 -0.46 49.79
C GLN A 491 -31.51 -0.66 49.30
N ASN A 492 -30.72 -1.43 50.05
CA ASN A 492 -29.39 -1.86 49.64
C ASN A 492 -29.42 -3.38 49.51
N TYR A 493 -28.86 -3.92 48.43
CA TYR A 493 -28.76 -5.37 48.23
C TYR A 493 -28.09 -6.05 49.43
N GLN A 494 -27.07 -5.42 50.02
CA GLN A 494 -26.37 -5.93 51.21
C GLN A 494 -27.29 -6.09 52.42
N ASP A 495 -28.37 -5.31 52.50
CA ASP A 495 -29.38 -5.32 53.56
C ASP A 495 -30.63 -6.14 53.20
N SER A 496 -30.70 -6.66 51.97
CA SER A 496 -31.82 -7.47 51.50
C SER A 496 -31.66 -8.94 51.91
N ASP A 497 -32.70 -9.52 52.52
CA ASP A 497 -32.76 -10.93 52.93
C ASP A 497 -32.85 -11.93 51.73
N ALA A 498 -32.65 -11.45 50.50
CA ALA A 498 -32.70 -12.22 49.26
C ALA A 498 -31.34 -12.86 48.99
N ARG A 499 -31.02 -13.93 49.72
CA ARG A 499 -29.71 -14.62 49.64
C ARG A 499 -29.92 -16.10 49.29
N ASP A 500 -29.44 -16.51 48.13
CA ASP A 500 -29.40 -17.90 47.64
C ASP A 500 -27.96 -18.20 47.16
N THR A 501 -27.46 -19.44 47.29
CA THR A 501 -26.05 -19.80 47.04
C THR A 501 -25.65 -19.83 45.57
N THR A 502 -26.32 -19.07 44.71
CA THR A 502 -26.10 -19.04 43.26
C THR A 502 -25.68 -17.63 42.83
N PRO A 503 -24.82 -17.48 41.81
CA PRO A 503 -24.46 -16.17 41.27
C PRO A 503 -25.71 -15.39 40.80
N VAL A 504 -25.75 -14.08 41.05
CA VAL A 504 -26.89 -13.22 40.70
C VAL A 504 -26.48 -11.89 40.09
N ILE A 505 -27.34 -11.35 39.24
CA ILE A 505 -27.28 -9.99 38.72
C ILE A 505 -28.18 -9.10 39.57
N ILE A 506 -27.65 -7.97 40.01
CA ILE A 506 -28.32 -7.03 40.91
C ILE A 506 -28.50 -5.71 40.16
N TYR A 507 -29.70 -5.14 40.22
CA TYR A 507 -29.94 -3.79 39.71
C TYR A 507 -30.38 -2.85 40.83
N GLU A 508 -29.49 -1.94 41.24
CA GLU A 508 -29.77 -0.93 42.27
C GLU A 508 -30.29 0.37 41.64
N ARG A 509 -31.61 0.58 41.74
CA ARG A 509 -32.26 1.76 41.13
C ARG A 509 -31.83 3.08 41.77
N ALA A 510 -31.66 3.11 43.09
CA ALA A 510 -31.26 4.31 43.83
C ALA A 510 -30.81 3.97 45.25
N ARG A 511 -29.51 4.10 45.53
CA ARG A 511 -28.97 4.07 46.88
C ARG A 511 -29.19 5.41 47.55
N LEU A 512 -29.80 5.39 48.73
CA LEU A 512 -29.91 6.56 49.59
C LEU A 512 -28.73 6.62 50.56
N ASP A 513 -28.23 7.81 50.85
CA ASP A 513 -27.30 8.04 51.94
C ASP A 513 -28.01 8.06 53.31
N GLN A 514 -27.24 8.31 54.37
CA GLN A 514 -27.77 8.37 55.74
C GLN A 514 -28.77 9.52 55.95
N ASP A 515 -28.77 10.51 55.06
CA ASP A 515 -29.65 11.68 55.08
C ASP A 515 -30.88 11.48 54.16
N GLY A 516 -30.96 10.35 53.44
CA GLY A 516 -32.05 10.03 52.54
C GLY A 516 -31.90 10.63 51.14
N GLU A 517 -30.72 11.11 50.77
CA GLU A 517 -30.38 11.64 49.46
C GLU A 517 -29.81 10.55 48.55
N GLU A 518 -30.10 10.61 47.26
CA GLU A 518 -29.68 9.61 46.29
C GLU A 518 -28.19 9.79 45.92
N ILE A 519 -27.34 8.80 46.23
CA ILE A 519 -25.87 8.92 46.13
C ILE A 519 -25.21 7.89 45.21
N ASP A 520 -25.92 6.85 44.77
CA ASP A 520 -25.38 5.78 43.91
C ASP A 520 -26.54 5.02 43.26
N SER A 521 -26.84 5.29 41.99
CA SER A 521 -28.09 4.88 41.36
C SER A 521 -27.87 4.38 39.94
N GLY A 522 -28.73 3.45 39.50
CA GLY A 522 -28.66 2.82 38.19
C GLY A 522 -27.50 1.84 38.06
N LEU A 523 -27.06 1.21 39.16
CA LEU A 523 -25.93 0.29 39.13
C LEU A 523 -26.40 -1.13 38.79
N LEU A 524 -25.88 -1.67 37.68
CA LEU A 524 -25.96 -3.08 37.37
C LEU A 524 -24.71 -3.78 37.92
N LYS A 525 -24.90 -4.76 38.79
CA LYS A 525 -23.82 -5.46 39.49
C LYS A 525 -23.96 -6.98 39.34
N TYR A 526 -22.87 -7.67 39.61
CA TYR A 526 -22.80 -9.12 39.69
C TYR A 526 -22.27 -9.54 41.05
N ASP A 527 -23.00 -10.42 41.73
CA ASP A 527 -22.57 -11.09 42.95
C ASP A 527 -22.26 -12.57 42.61
N PRO A 528 -20.97 -12.95 42.54
CA PRO A 528 -20.57 -14.33 42.22
C PRO A 528 -20.95 -15.36 43.29
N ASN A 529 -21.26 -14.94 44.51
CA ASN A 529 -21.52 -15.83 45.64
C ASN A 529 -23.01 -15.89 46.04
N GLY A 530 -23.81 -14.90 45.63
CA GLY A 530 -25.24 -14.77 45.93
C GLY A 530 -25.60 -14.61 47.42
N THR A 531 -24.62 -14.64 48.33
CA THR A 531 -24.86 -14.86 49.77
C THR A 531 -23.99 -14.07 50.73
N GLU A 532 -22.83 -13.54 50.32
CA GLU A 532 -21.90 -12.85 51.23
C GLU A 532 -21.48 -11.48 50.69
N ALA A 533 -22.13 -10.44 51.24
CA ALA A 533 -21.62 -9.08 51.14
C ALA A 533 -20.21 -9.05 51.75
N ASN A 534 -19.20 -8.86 50.90
CA ASN A 534 -17.78 -8.71 51.24
C ASN A 534 -16.99 -10.01 51.46
N ASP A 535 -17.19 -11.05 50.63
CA ASP A 535 -16.10 -12.03 50.44
C ASP A 535 -14.93 -11.33 49.73
N GLU A 536 -13.84 -11.09 50.46
CA GLU A 536 -12.63 -10.46 49.90
C GLU A 536 -12.03 -11.26 48.73
N ASN A 537 -12.38 -12.54 48.58
CA ASN A 537 -11.88 -13.37 47.48
C ASN A 537 -12.74 -13.30 46.22
N ASN A 538 -14.01 -12.90 46.33
CA ASN A 538 -14.99 -12.84 45.25
C ASN A 538 -15.98 -11.68 45.52
N PRO A 539 -15.54 -10.42 45.38
CA PRO A 539 -16.36 -9.26 45.70
C PRO A 539 -17.52 -9.08 44.71
N ILE A 540 -18.51 -8.29 45.11
CA ILE A 540 -19.55 -7.81 44.19
C ILE A 540 -18.90 -6.82 43.23
N VAL A 541 -19.08 -7.06 41.94
CA VAL A 541 -18.50 -6.26 40.85
C VAL A 541 -19.58 -5.43 40.17
N THR A 542 -19.27 -4.19 39.80
CA THR A 542 -20.17 -3.38 38.97
C THR A 542 -19.93 -3.70 37.50
N ILE A 543 -20.98 -4.10 36.78
CA ILE A 543 -20.93 -4.34 35.33
C ILE A 543 -21.01 -2.99 34.62
N ALA A 544 -22.02 -2.20 34.95
CA ALA A 544 -22.28 -0.92 34.32
C ALA A 544 -23.10 0.00 35.22
N ARG A 545 -23.01 1.30 34.94
CA ARG A 545 -23.94 2.31 35.45
C ARG A 545 -24.85 2.78 34.32
N LEU A 546 -26.15 2.65 34.51
CA LEU A 546 -27.18 3.17 33.63
C LEU A 546 -27.55 4.58 34.06
N ASN A 547 -27.19 5.56 33.25
CA ASN A 547 -27.47 6.95 33.55
C ASN A 547 -29.00 7.22 33.54
N GLY A 548 -29.48 8.09 34.43
CA GLY A 548 -30.91 8.42 34.53
C GLY A 548 -31.77 7.40 35.30
N ASN A 549 -31.21 6.28 35.77
CA ASN A 549 -31.89 5.25 36.56
C ASN A 549 -33.14 4.67 35.87
N PRO A 550 -33.00 4.08 34.68
CA PRO A 550 -34.13 3.50 33.94
C PRO A 550 -34.86 2.42 34.75
N ASP A 551 -36.12 2.17 34.43
CA ASP A 551 -36.91 1.12 35.06
C ASP A 551 -36.55 -0.27 34.50
N LEU A 552 -35.28 -0.67 34.64
CA LEU A 552 -34.79 -1.95 34.14
C LEU A 552 -35.45 -3.14 34.86
N ASP A 553 -35.87 -4.13 34.07
CA ASP A 553 -36.34 -5.42 34.54
C ASP A 553 -35.64 -6.59 33.82
N ARG A 554 -36.03 -7.82 34.16
CA ARG A 554 -35.39 -9.04 33.65
C ARG A 554 -35.52 -9.22 32.13
N THR A 555 -36.50 -8.58 31.50
CA THR A 555 -36.75 -8.72 30.06
C THR A 555 -35.76 -7.93 29.23
N ASP A 556 -35.11 -6.95 29.84
CA ASP A 556 -34.05 -6.12 29.25
C ASP A 556 -32.68 -6.82 29.32
N ILE A 557 -32.56 -7.93 30.07
CA ILE A 557 -31.32 -8.71 30.20
C ILE A 557 -31.47 -10.04 29.47
N PHE A 558 -30.63 -10.25 28.46
CA PHE A 558 -30.59 -11.46 27.66
C PHE A 558 -29.26 -12.21 27.84
N ILE A 559 -29.33 -13.52 27.96
CA ILE A 559 -28.17 -14.38 28.18
C ILE A 559 -27.73 -14.97 26.83
N ILE A 560 -26.46 -14.74 26.47
CA ILE A 560 -25.85 -15.16 25.21
C ILE A 560 -24.86 -16.31 25.36
#